data_AF-A0A0A1WDF8-F1
#
_entry.id   AF-A0A0A1WDF8-F1
#
_cell.length_a   1.000
_cell.length_b   1.000
_cell.length_c   1.000
_cell.angle_alpha   90.00
_cell.angle_beta   90.00
_cell.angle_gamma   90.00
#
_symmetry.space_group_name_H-M   'P 1'
#
loop_
_entity.id
_entity.type
_entity.pdbx_description
1 polymer ?
#
loop_
_entity_poly.entity_id
_entity_poly.type
_entity_poly.pdbx_seq_one_letter_code
_entity_poly.pdbx_strand_id
1 'polypeptide(L)'
;MPHDGPRRISPYMDPKVVETLAIAEQFMHNARFAGNPRQAIADGFSSIDALFSAVLLEAGIAPPRNHKKKLDAVRIHAPSIFETRSEQVGSGWSYMGGIEWAIVEQFYREWLESRYERFDMTAGEVRGRIAVALSANYFVTRWLTDKNGTDWFELHEQVARQAYGYSQSATSDALSAAHDALFSEAERLGERVGRKLAIKMSSTTNFCDADMVAGDALTRSIIEEDRKIARLASRVYVDFCKLMDRIRTQRAERLMQENPEFDYGAAFDAATDFMFSMKARYHGERLSDTGQMISNLMTHSISRAIDEREQRETNAKD
;
A
#
# COMPACT_ATOMS: atom_id res chain seq x y z
N MET A 1 13.63 3.42 50.09
CA MET A 1 13.37 3.37 48.63
C MET A 1 12.15 2.50 48.44
N PRO A 2 11.04 2.99 47.86
CA PRO A 2 9.89 2.14 47.60
C PRO A 2 10.26 1.17 46.48
N HIS A 3 10.16 -0.13 46.77
CA HIS A 3 10.20 -1.17 45.76
C HIS A 3 8.95 -0.99 44.88
N ASP A 4 9.15 -0.50 43.66
CA ASP A 4 8.16 -0.64 42.60
C ASP A 4 7.87 -2.13 42.45
N GLY A 5 6.66 -2.52 42.89
CA GLY A 5 6.17 -3.87 42.70
C GLY A 5 6.13 -4.25 41.22
N PRO A 6 6.07 -5.54 40.89
CA PRO A 6 5.99 -5.99 39.51
C PRO A 6 4.79 -5.31 38.84
N ARG A 7 5.07 -4.46 37.84
CA ARG A 7 4.03 -3.86 37.00
C ARG A 7 3.18 -5.01 36.48
N ARG A 8 1.90 -5.03 36.84
CA ARG A 8 0.92 -5.91 36.19
C ARG A 8 0.97 -5.54 34.71
N ILE A 9 1.56 -6.41 33.90
CA ILE A 9 1.50 -6.31 32.44
C ILE A 9 0.01 -6.40 32.11
N SER A 10 -0.57 -5.28 31.67
CA SER A 10 -1.88 -5.32 31.03
C SER A 10 -1.72 -6.23 29.82
N PRO A 11 -2.52 -7.29 29.68
CA PRO A 11 -2.44 -8.16 28.50
C PRO A 11 -2.81 -7.43 27.20
N TYR A 12 -3.29 -6.19 27.28
CA TYR A 12 -3.69 -5.36 26.16
C TYR A 12 -2.80 -4.14 26.03
N MET A 13 -2.24 -3.98 24.82
CA MET A 13 -1.52 -2.79 24.37
C MET A 13 -2.42 -1.55 24.43
N ASP A 14 -1.86 -0.37 24.69
CA ASP A 14 -2.62 0.89 24.70
C ASP A 14 -3.35 1.06 23.35
N PRO A 15 -4.68 1.28 23.32
CA PRO A 15 -5.44 1.48 22.08
C PRO A 15 -4.84 2.54 21.16
N LYS A 16 -4.18 3.58 21.69
CA LYS A 16 -3.51 4.62 20.89
C LYS A 16 -2.29 4.10 20.14
N VAL A 17 -1.58 3.13 20.71
CA VAL A 17 -0.45 2.47 20.05
C VAL A 17 -0.99 1.66 18.86
N VAL A 18 -2.05 0.87 19.07
CA VAL A 18 -2.70 0.09 17.99
C VAL A 18 -3.27 1.00 16.90
N GLU A 19 -3.94 2.09 17.27
CA GLU A 19 -4.44 3.10 16.32
C GLU A 19 -3.29 3.70 15.49
N THR A 20 -2.17 4.04 16.14
CA THR A 20 -1.01 4.61 15.45
C THR A 20 -0.34 3.61 14.51
N LEU A 21 -0.27 2.32 14.89
CA LEU A 21 0.18 1.25 14.00
C LEU A 21 -0.77 1.08 12.80
N ALA A 22 -2.08 1.18 12.99
CA ALA A 22 -3.05 1.10 11.90
C ALA A 22 -2.88 2.26 10.90
N ILE A 23 -2.60 3.47 11.39
CA ILE A 23 -2.25 4.62 10.54
C ILE A 23 -0.96 4.34 9.76
N ALA A 24 0.06 3.77 10.41
CA ALA A 24 1.30 3.39 9.73
C ALA A 24 1.05 2.37 8.62
N GLU A 25 0.21 1.38 8.89
CA GLU A 25 -0.18 0.33 7.95
C GLU A 25 -0.90 0.93 6.73
N GLN A 26 -1.84 1.86 6.94
CA GLN A 26 -2.49 2.59 5.83
C GLN A 26 -1.49 3.40 4.98
N PHE A 27 -0.53 4.08 5.60
CA PHE A 27 0.52 4.77 4.86
C PHE A 27 1.42 3.81 4.06
N MET A 28 1.76 2.65 4.64
CA MET A 28 2.50 1.60 3.94
C MET A 28 1.77 1.13 2.69
N HIS A 29 0.48 0.87 2.84
CA HIS A 29 -0.38 0.47 1.74
C HIS A 29 -0.41 1.55 0.65
N ASN A 30 -0.66 2.81 1.01
CA ASN A 30 -0.65 3.91 0.04
C ASN A 30 0.69 4.02 -0.71
N ALA A 31 1.82 3.79 -0.03
CA ALA A 31 3.14 3.78 -0.63
C ALA A 31 3.30 2.66 -1.66
N ARG A 32 2.84 1.44 -1.35
CA ARG A 32 2.86 0.27 -2.26
C ARG A 32 2.03 0.51 -3.52
N PHE A 33 0.88 1.17 -3.37
CA PHE A 33 -0.04 1.46 -4.48
C PHE A 33 0.17 2.85 -5.09
N ALA A 34 1.30 3.52 -4.82
CA ALA A 34 1.64 4.79 -5.42
C ALA A 34 1.99 4.63 -6.90
N GLY A 35 1.51 5.55 -7.74
CA GLY A 35 1.80 5.54 -9.18
C GLY A 35 3.04 6.35 -9.57
N ASN A 36 3.73 6.97 -8.61
CA ASN A 36 4.91 7.78 -8.85
C ASN A 36 5.87 7.75 -7.64
N PRO A 37 7.18 7.98 -7.87
CA PRO A 37 8.20 7.96 -6.81
C PRO A 37 7.91 8.91 -5.66
N ARG A 38 7.49 10.14 -5.96
CA ARG A 38 7.28 11.19 -4.96
C ARG A 38 6.25 10.77 -3.92
N GLN A 39 5.10 10.26 -4.36
CA GLN A 39 4.04 9.81 -3.48
C GLN A 39 4.46 8.56 -2.69
N ALA A 40 5.13 7.61 -3.34
CA ALA A 40 5.60 6.39 -2.69
C ALA A 40 6.55 6.70 -1.51
N ILE A 41 7.48 7.63 -1.72
CA ILE A 41 8.46 8.05 -0.70
C ILE A 41 7.79 8.88 0.40
N ALA A 42 6.86 9.76 0.03
CA ALA A 42 6.08 10.54 0.98
C ALA A 42 5.31 9.63 1.96
N ASP A 43 4.52 8.70 1.41
CA ASP A 43 3.69 7.78 2.19
C ASP A 43 4.56 6.74 2.93
N GLY A 44 5.61 6.23 2.29
CA GLY A 44 6.52 5.23 2.89
C GLY A 44 7.24 5.74 4.14
N PHE A 45 7.76 6.97 4.11
CA PHE A 45 8.36 7.57 5.30
C PHE A 45 7.31 7.98 6.34
N SER A 46 6.13 8.46 5.92
CA SER A 46 5.01 8.72 6.84
C SER A 46 4.59 7.47 7.61
N SER A 47 4.70 6.27 7.01
CA SER A 47 4.53 5.00 7.73
C SER A 47 5.59 4.83 8.82
N ILE A 48 6.88 5.01 8.52
CA ILE A 48 7.97 4.94 9.52
C ILE A 48 7.75 5.95 10.65
N ASP A 49 7.37 7.19 10.31
CA ASP A 49 7.11 8.25 11.29
C ASP A 49 5.95 7.89 12.24
N ALA A 50 4.91 7.24 11.73
CA ALA A 50 3.80 6.71 12.53
C ALA A 50 4.24 5.52 13.40
N LEU A 51 4.96 4.53 12.84
CA LEU A 51 5.54 3.42 13.62
C LEU A 51 6.37 3.93 14.80
N PHE A 52 7.21 4.94 14.57
CA PHE A 52 8.06 5.53 15.60
C PHE A 52 7.26 6.33 16.62
N SER A 53 6.12 6.89 16.22
CA SER A 53 5.17 7.49 17.17
C SER A 53 4.56 6.41 18.09
N ALA A 54 4.23 5.23 17.57
CA ALA A 54 3.72 4.11 18.35
C ALA A 54 4.76 3.63 19.39
N VAL A 55 6.04 3.54 19.01
CA VAL A 55 7.15 3.20 19.92
C VAL A 55 7.27 4.20 21.08
N LEU A 56 7.18 5.51 20.79
CA LEU A 56 7.27 6.54 21.82
C LEU A 56 6.07 6.52 22.75
N LEU A 57 4.85 6.34 22.22
CA LEU A 57 3.64 6.19 23.03
C LEU A 57 3.76 5.01 23.99
N GLU A 58 4.25 3.86 23.49
CA GLU A 58 4.54 2.67 24.31
C GLU A 58 5.66 2.91 25.34
N ALA A 59 6.54 3.87 25.12
CA ALA A 59 7.53 4.32 26.11
C ALA A 59 6.96 5.35 27.11
N GLY A 60 5.70 5.73 27.01
CA GLY A 60 5.08 6.79 27.82
C GLY A 60 5.51 8.20 27.42
N ILE A 61 6.00 8.37 26.19
CA ILE A 61 6.55 9.64 25.68
C ILE A 61 5.60 10.18 24.62
N ALA A 62 5.15 11.43 24.79
CA ALA A 62 4.37 12.11 23.79
C ALA A 62 5.21 12.32 22.50
N PRO A 63 4.79 11.79 21.33
CA PRO A 63 5.58 11.90 20.10
C PRO A 63 5.81 13.36 19.69
N PRO A 64 7.06 13.79 19.46
CA PRO A 64 7.34 15.14 18.97
C PRO A 64 6.72 15.39 17.59
N ARG A 65 6.21 16.61 17.37
CA ARG A 65 5.72 17.04 16.05
C ARG A 65 6.83 17.16 15.00
N ASN A 66 8.06 17.44 15.43
CA ASN A 66 9.20 17.50 14.53
C ASN A 66 9.72 16.08 14.24
N HIS A 67 9.68 15.68 12.97
CA HIS A 67 10.06 14.34 12.52
C HIS A 67 11.49 13.95 12.93
N LYS A 68 12.48 14.83 12.74
CA LYS A 68 13.87 14.53 13.12
C LYS A 68 14.02 14.29 14.63
N LYS A 69 13.43 15.15 15.46
CA LYS A 69 13.41 14.96 16.93
C LYS A 69 12.74 13.65 17.34
N LYS A 70 11.71 13.22 16.60
CA LYS A 70 11.03 11.93 16.83
C LYS A 70 11.94 10.75 16.52
N LEU A 71 12.61 10.76 15.36
CA LEU A 71 13.59 9.73 14.99
C LEU A 71 14.68 9.59 16.08
N ASP A 72 15.25 10.72 16.51
CA ASP A 72 16.31 10.74 17.53
C ASP A 72 15.81 10.22 18.88
N ALA A 73 14.57 10.55 19.26
CA ALA A 73 13.95 10.03 20.49
C ALA A 73 13.77 8.51 20.44
N VAL A 74 13.31 7.95 19.31
CA VAL A 74 13.19 6.48 19.17
C VAL A 74 14.55 5.80 19.28
N ARG A 75 15.59 6.36 18.67
CA ARG A 75 16.95 5.84 18.78
C ARG A 75 17.46 5.79 20.23
N ILE A 76 17.07 6.76 21.06
CA ILE A 76 17.43 6.81 22.47
C ILE A 76 16.61 5.81 23.30
N HIS A 77 15.29 5.74 23.07
CA HIS A 77 14.38 5.01 23.94
C HIS A 77 14.11 3.56 23.53
N ALA A 78 14.39 3.20 22.28
CA ALA A 78 14.23 1.86 21.73
C ALA A 78 15.41 1.48 20.81
N PRO A 79 16.68 1.54 21.28
CA PRO A 79 17.86 1.29 20.44
C PRO A 79 17.86 -0.12 19.83
N SER A 80 17.28 -1.09 20.52
CA SER A 80 17.23 -2.49 20.08
C SER A 80 16.42 -2.75 18.80
N ILE A 81 15.66 -1.77 18.30
CA ILE A 81 15.00 -1.83 16.98
C ILE A 81 16.05 -1.74 15.84
N PHE A 82 17.19 -1.11 16.12
CA PHE A 82 18.27 -0.87 15.17
C PHE A 82 19.44 -1.86 15.32
N GLU A 83 19.34 -2.79 16.27
CA GLU A 83 20.40 -3.75 16.59
C GLU A 83 20.10 -5.10 15.94
N THR A 84 21.14 -5.75 15.39
CA THR A 84 21.04 -7.14 14.95
C THR A 84 20.89 -8.05 16.17
N ARG A 85 19.87 -8.91 16.13
CA ARG A 85 19.62 -9.94 17.15
C ARG A 85 19.91 -11.32 16.57
N SER A 86 20.36 -12.22 17.44
CA SER A 86 20.48 -13.64 17.14
C SER A 86 19.72 -14.42 18.19
N GLU A 87 18.81 -15.29 17.77
CA GLU A 87 17.98 -16.09 18.65
C GLU A 87 18.18 -17.56 18.33
N GLN A 88 18.38 -18.39 19.35
CA GLN A 88 18.50 -19.83 19.14
C GLN A 88 17.10 -20.43 18.99
N VAL A 89 16.81 -21.02 17.82
CA VAL A 89 15.53 -21.67 17.51
C VAL A 89 15.78 -23.15 17.32
N GLY A 90 15.42 -23.95 18.34
CA GLY A 90 15.72 -25.37 18.37
C GLY A 90 17.23 -25.65 18.35
N SER A 91 17.70 -26.36 17.34
CA SER A 91 19.14 -26.65 17.14
C SER A 91 19.87 -25.64 16.26
N GLY A 92 19.18 -24.59 15.77
CA GLY A 92 19.73 -23.59 14.86
C GLY A 92 19.82 -22.19 15.48
N TRP A 93 20.60 -21.33 14.84
CA TRP A 93 20.60 -19.90 15.11
C TRP A 93 19.78 -19.18 14.04
N SER A 94 18.81 -18.38 14.49
CA SER A 94 18.10 -17.41 13.65
C SER A 94 18.78 -16.06 13.83
N TYR A 95 19.21 -15.46 12.72
CA TYR A 95 19.74 -14.10 12.73
C TYR A 95 18.67 -13.17 12.20
N MET A 96 18.29 -12.19 13.01
CA MET A 96 17.33 -11.18 12.67
C MET A 96 18.07 -9.83 12.69
N GLY A 97 18.16 -9.16 11.54
CA GLY A 97 18.78 -7.83 11.46
C GLY A 97 18.06 -6.81 12.34
N GLY A 98 18.63 -5.61 12.45
CA GLY A 98 17.88 -4.42 12.89
C GLY A 98 17.64 -3.51 11.70
N ILE A 99 16.83 -2.46 11.87
CA ILE A 99 16.77 -1.40 10.86
C ILE A 99 18.09 -0.63 10.91
N GLU A 100 18.81 -0.52 9.79
CA GLU A 100 20.02 0.31 9.77
C GLU A 100 19.66 1.80 9.89
N TRP A 101 20.19 2.45 10.93
CA TRP A 101 19.89 3.87 11.19
C TRP A 101 20.26 4.80 10.03
N ALA A 102 21.39 4.55 9.38
CA ALA A 102 21.83 5.36 8.23
C ALA A 102 20.81 5.34 7.09
N ILE A 103 20.16 4.19 6.87
CA ILE A 103 19.12 4.03 5.86
C ILE A 103 17.86 4.82 6.24
N VAL A 104 17.46 4.82 7.51
CA VAL A 104 16.32 5.62 8.01
C VAL A 104 16.59 7.12 7.83
N GLU A 105 17.79 7.58 8.16
CA GLU A 105 18.17 8.98 7.96
C GLU A 105 18.20 9.37 6.48
N GLN A 106 18.67 8.49 5.60
CA GLN A 106 18.64 8.74 4.17
C GLN A 106 17.19 8.83 3.66
N PHE A 107 16.31 7.92 4.06
CA PHE A 107 14.90 7.94 3.69
C PHE A 107 14.20 9.23 4.18
N TYR A 108 14.55 9.73 5.36
CA TYR A 108 14.07 11.04 5.84
C TYR A 108 14.51 12.21 4.93
N ARG A 109 15.75 12.21 4.44
CA ARG A 109 16.23 13.26 3.52
C ARG A 109 15.49 13.20 2.19
N GLU A 110 15.36 12.02 1.61
CA GLU A 110 14.60 11.81 0.37
C GLU A 110 13.13 12.17 0.54
N TRP A 111 12.55 11.93 1.71
CA TRP A 111 11.20 12.39 2.05
C TRP A 111 11.09 13.92 2.03
N LEU A 112 12.07 14.65 2.57
CA LEU A 112 12.11 16.11 2.48
C LEU A 112 12.24 16.58 1.02
N GLU A 113 13.18 16.00 0.27
CA GLU A 113 13.40 16.33 -1.15
C GLU A 113 12.15 16.07 -2.00
N SER A 114 11.45 14.96 -1.75
CA SER A 114 10.19 14.61 -2.42
C SER A 114 9.09 15.65 -2.21
N ARG A 115 9.15 16.48 -1.17
CA ARG A 115 8.12 17.49 -0.89
C ARG A 115 8.48 18.88 -1.38
N TYR A 116 9.77 19.21 -1.41
CA TYR A 116 10.22 20.59 -1.57
C TYR A 116 11.09 20.82 -2.80
N GLU A 117 11.59 19.76 -3.45
CA GLU A 117 12.58 19.87 -4.52
C GLU A 117 12.20 19.06 -5.77
N ARG A 118 13.06 19.11 -6.80
CA ARG A 118 13.00 18.19 -7.94
C ARG A 118 13.41 16.80 -7.44
N PHE A 119 12.53 15.83 -7.62
CA PHE A 119 12.70 14.48 -7.10
C PHE A 119 12.75 13.51 -8.26
N ASP A 120 13.93 12.93 -8.49
CA ASP A 120 14.22 12.04 -9.61
C ASP A 120 14.81 10.76 -9.01
N MET A 121 13.97 9.75 -8.86
CA MET A 121 14.31 8.47 -8.25
C MET A 121 13.69 7.37 -9.11
N THR A 122 14.48 6.34 -9.43
CA THR A 122 14.05 5.20 -10.25
C THR A 122 13.02 4.33 -9.53
N ALA A 123 12.26 3.52 -10.27
CA ALA A 123 11.27 2.63 -9.64
C ALA A 123 11.97 1.56 -8.76
N GLY A 124 13.18 1.14 -9.16
CA GLY A 124 14.02 0.24 -8.38
C GLY A 124 14.43 0.81 -7.01
N GLU A 125 14.89 2.06 -6.97
CA GLU A 125 15.25 2.76 -5.73
C GLU A 125 14.02 2.95 -4.82
N VAL A 126 12.89 3.36 -5.39
CA VAL A 126 11.62 3.51 -4.66
C VAL A 126 11.20 2.18 -4.03
N ARG A 127 11.27 1.07 -4.79
CA ARG A 127 10.97 -0.27 -4.26
C ARG A 127 11.88 -0.61 -3.09
N GLY A 128 13.17 -0.29 -3.18
CA GLY A 128 14.11 -0.44 -2.07
C GLY A 128 13.67 0.33 -0.82
N ARG A 129 13.20 1.57 -0.97
CA ARG A 129 12.67 2.37 0.14
C ARG A 129 11.37 1.82 0.73
N ILE A 130 10.46 1.33 -0.10
CA ILE A 130 9.26 0.63 0.40
C ILE A 130 9.67 -0.62 1.20
N ALA A 131 10.68 -1.38 0.76
CA ALA A 131 11.19 -2.53 1.51
C ALA A 131 11.80 -2.14 2.87
N VAL A 132 12.45 -0.97 2.96
CA VAL A 132 12.92 -0.41 4.23
C VAL A 132 11.74 -0.11 5.16
N ALA A 133 10.68 0.51 4.63
CA ALA A 133 9.49 0.81 5.41
C ALA A 133 8.83 -0.48 5.93
N LEU A 134 8.69 -1.51 5.07
CA LEU A 134 8.16 -2.82 5.46
C LEU A 134 9.00 -3.48 6.55
N SER A 135 10.33 -3.41 6.41
CA SER A 135 11.26 -3.91 7.43
C SER A 135 11.07 -3.15 8.75
N ALA A 136 10.92 -1.82 8.69
CA ALA A 136 10.67 -1.01 9.86
C ALA A 136 9.38 -1.41 10.58
N ASN A 137 8.30 -1.68 9.84
CA ASN A 137 7.05 -2.19 10.39
C ASN A 137 7.28 -3.50 11.14
N TYR A 138 7.94 -4.47 10.49
CA TYR A 138 8.26 -5.76 11.11
C TYR A 138 9.03 -5.60 12.43
N PHE A 139 10.12 -4.83 12.43
CA PHE A 139 10.98 -4.65 13.62
C PHE A 139 10.30 -3.88 14.74
N VAL A 140 9.53 -2.83 14.41
CA VAL A 140 8.76 -2.07 15.41
C VAL A 140 7.68 -2.94 16.01
N THR A 141 6.90 -3.64 15.19
CA THR A 141 5.84 -4.54 15.65
C THR A 141 6.40 -5.64 16.54
N ARG A 142 7.55 -6.24 16.15
CA ARG A 142 8.23 -7.24 16.98
C ARG A 142 8.72 -6.67 18.31
N TRP A 143 9.30 -5.48 18.30
CA TRP A 143 9.72 -4.81 19.54
C TRP A 143 8.53 -4.55 20.48
N LEU A 144 7.39 -4.13 19.93
CA LEU A 144 6.16 -3.90 20.69
C LEU A 144 5.60 -5.20 21.28
N THR A 145 5.61 -6.29 20.51
CA THR A 145 5.13 -7.61 20.97
C THR A 145 6.02 -8.20 22.04
N ASP A 146 7.35 -8.11 21.88
CA ASP A 146 8.33 -8.60 22.86
C ASP A 146 8.15 -7.85 24.20
N LYS A 147 7.91 -6.53 24.14
CA LYS A 147 7.75 -5.69 25.32
C LYS A 147 6.45 -5.94 26.08
N ASN A 148 5.37 -6.24 25.37
CA ASN A 148 4.03 -6.44 25.95
C ASN A 148 3.69 -7.91 26.23
N GLY A 149 4.50 -8.85 25.74
CA GLY A 149 4.20 -10.28 25.83
C GLY A 149 2.98 -10.69 24.99
N THR A 150 2.69 -9.94 23.92
CA THR A 150 1.60 -10.22 22.97
C THR A 150 2.12 -11.06 21.81
N ASP A 151 1.29 -11.94 21.24
CA ASP A 151 1.67 -12.65 20.03
C ASP A 151 1.73 -11.70 18.81
N TRP A 152 2.69 -11.94 17.91
CA TRP A 152 2.89 -11.08 16.75
C TRP A 152 1.74 -11.15 15.75
N PHE A 153 1.17 -12.33 15.53
CA PHE A 153 0.02 -12.49 14.64
C PHE A 153 -1.22 -11.83 15.23
N GLU A 154 -1.41 -11.93 16.55
CA GLU A 154 -2.51 -11.26 17.24
C GLU A 154 -2.45 -9.74 17.07
N LEU A 155 -1.27 -9.13 17.30
CA LEU A 155 -1.11 -7.69 17.08
C LEU A 155 -1.30 -7.31 15.61
N HIS A 156 -0.74 -8.08 14.68
CA HIS A 156 -0.88 -7.83 13.25
C HIS A 156 -2.35 -7.87 12.81
N GLU A 157 -3.13 -8.84 13.30
CA GLU A 157 -4.55 -8.94 13.02
C GLU A 157 -5.34 -7.75 13.58
N GLN A 158 -5.05 -7.32 14.82
CA GLN A 158 -5.68 -6.13 15.41
C GLN A 158 -5.41 -4.87 14.57
N VAL A 159 -4.15 -4.68 14.17
CA VAL A 159 -3.72 -3.55 13.33
C VAL A 159 -4.40 -3.60 11.96
N ALA A 160 -4.44 -4.76 11.30
CA ALA A 160 -5.08 -4.92 10.00
C ALA A 160 -6.59 -4.65 10.04
N ARG A 161 -7.29 -5.20 11.05
CA ARG A 161 -8.72 -4.92 11.27
C ARG A 161 -8.98 -3.44 11.53
N GLN A 162 -8.13 -2.77 12.29
CA GLN A 162 -8.26 -1.33 12.53
C GLN A 162 -7.96 -0.51 11.27
N ALA A 163 -6.98 -0.91 10.46
CA ALA A 163 -6.56 -0.21 9.24
C ALA A 163 -7.56 -0.37 8.08
N TYR A 164 -8.04 -1.60 7.84
CA TYR A 164 -8.79 -1.97 6.64
C TYR A 164 -10.20 -2.51 6.93
N GLY A 165 -10.43 -2.95 8.17
CA GLY A 165 -11.67 -3.62 8.58
C GLY A 165 -11.60 -5.14 8.56
N TYR A 166 -10.56 -5.74 7.98
CA TYR A 166 -10.36 -7.18 7.87
C TYR A 166 -8.89 -7.58 7.94
N SER A 167 -8.64 -8.88 8.17
CA SER A 167 -7.31 -9.50 8.20
C SER A 167 -7.14 -10.58 7.13
N GLN A 168 -8.19 -11.36 6.84
CA GLN A 168 -8.23 -12.37 5.77
C GLN A 168 -9.59 -12.33 5.07
N SER A 169 -9.61 -12.49 3.76
CA SER A 169 -10.82 -12.40 2.93
C SER A 169 -10.80 -13.42 1.79
N ALA A 170 -11.98 -13.89 1.36
CA ALA A 170 -12.11 -14.70 0.16
C ALA A 170 -11.53 -13.99 -1.08
N THR A 171 -11.56 -12.65 -1.11
CA THR A 171 -10.92 -11.83 -2.13
C THR A 171 -9.40 -11.94 -2.07
N SER A 172 -8.78 -11.83 -0.90
CA SER A 172 -7.33 -12.03 -0.72
C SER A 172 -6.89 -13.43 -1.17
N ASP A 173 -7.63 -14.47 -0.78
CA ASP A 173 -7.36 -15.85 -1.21
C ASP A 173 -7.45 -16.01 -2.74
N ALA A 174 -8.47 -15.41 -3.37
CA ALA A 174 -8.65 -15.49 -4.81
C ALA A 174 -7.57 -14.73 -5.59
N LEU A 175 -7.11 -13.59 -5.06
CA LEU A 175 -5.99 -12.83 -5.62
C LEU A 175 -4.68 -13.60 -5.50
N SER A 176 -4.41 -14.19 -4.33
CA SER A 176 -3.26 -15.05 -4.07
C SER A 176 -3.23 -16.25 -5.03
N ALA A 177 -4.35 -16.96 -5.17
CA ALA A 177 -4.46 -18.10 -6.10
C ALA A 177 -4.24 -17.69 -7.57
N ALA A 178 -4.70 -16.51 -7.97
CA ALA A 178 -4.46 -15.98 -9.31
C ALA A 178 -2.99 -15.59 -9.53
N HIS A 179 -2.36 -14.99 -8.52
CA HIS A 179 -0.92 -14.70 -8.52
C HIS A 179 -0.11 -15.99 -8.69
N ASP A 180 -0.37 -17.01 -7.88
CA ASP A 180 0.33 -18.30 -7.94
C ASP A 180 0.17 -19.00 -9.30
N ALA A 181 -1.02 -18.93 -9.89
CA ALA A 181 -1.29 -19.50 -11.21
C ALA A 181 -0.47 -18.81 -12.31
N LEU A 182 -0.46 -17.47 -12.34
CA LEU A 182 0.34 -16.70 -13.29
C LEU A 182 1.84 -16.89 -13.07
N PHE A 183 2.26 -16.96 -11.80
CA PHE A 183 3.66 -17.20 -11.45
C PHE A 183 4.13 -18.59 -11.88
N SER A 184 3.29 -19.61 -11.69
CA SER A 184 3.54 -20.98 -12.16
C SER A 184 3.62 -21.05 -13.69
N GLU A 185 2.80 -20.28 -14.40
CA GLU A 185 2.87 -20.18 -15.86
C GLU A 185 4.20 -19.57 -16.33
N ALA A 186 4.66 -18.50 -15.68
CA ALA A 186 5.96 -17.90 -15.95
C ALA A 186 7.12 -18.88 -15.71
N GLU A 187 7.05 -19.67 -14.63
CA GLU A 187 8.05 -20.73 -14.38
C GLU A 187 8.09 -21.78 -15.50
N ARG A 188 6.93 -22.29 -15.93
CA ARG A 188 6.84 -23.28 -17.03
C ARG A 188 7.33 -22.71 -18.36
N LEU A 189 7.08 -21.43 -18.62
CA LEU A 189 7.65 -20.75 -19.79
C LEU A 189 9.18 -20.68 -19.69
N GLY A 190 9.68 -20.28 -18.52
CA GLY A 190 11.11 -20.18 -18.23
C GLY A 190 11.85 -21.51 -18.35
N GLU A 191 11.24 -22.61 -17.92
CA GLU A 191 11.77 -23.97 -18.11
C GLU A 191 11.93 -24.32 -19.59
N ARG A 192 10.92 -24.03 -20.42
CA ARG A 192 10.93 -24.34 -21.85
C ARG A 192 12.02 -23.61 -22.63
N VAL A 193 12.41 -22.41 -22.20
CA VAL A 193 13.42 -21.59 -22.89
C VAL A 193 14.79 -21.61 -22.21
N GLY A 194 14.99 -22.44 -21.18
CA GLY A 194 16.25 -22.57 -20.46
C GLY A 194 16.64 -21.36 -19.61
N ARG A 195 15.68 -20.48 -19.28
CA ARG A 195 15.90 -19.25 -18.49
C ARG A 195 14.90 -19.13 -17.34
N LYS A 196 14.67 -20.23 -16.60
CA LYS A 196 13.66 -20.32 -15.53
C LYS A 196 13.76 -19.16 -14.53
N LEU A 197 14.95 -18.93 -13.97
CA LEU A 197 15.13 -17.91 -12.93
C LEU A 197 14.89 -16.49 -13.46
N ALA A 198 15.45 -16.16 -14.63
CA ALA A 198 15.30 -14.82 -15.21
C ALA A 198 13.83 -14.50 -15.51
N ILE A 199 13.12 -15.43 -16.15
CA ILE A 199 11.69 -15.23 -16.49
C ILE A 199 10.85 -15.13 -15.22
N LYS A 200 11.09 -16.02 -14.24
CA LYS A 200 10.41 -15.99 -12.94
C LYS A 200 10.61 -14.65 -12.24
N MET A 201 11.84 -14.16 -12.14
CA MET A 201 12.17 -12.89 -11.48
C MET A 201 11.58 -11.68 -12.23
N SER A 202 11.50 -11.77 -13.56
CA SER A 202 10.92 -10.74 -14.40
C SER A 202 9.40 -10.80 -14.52
N SER A 203 8.72 -11.78 -13.89
CA SER A 203 7.26 -11.91 -13.97
C SER A 203 6.57 -10.65 -13.44
N THR A 204 5.61 -10.14 -14.19
CA THR A 204 4.81 -8.98 -13.80
C THR A 204 4.11 -9.16 -12.45
N THR A 205 3.77 -10.40 -12.08
CA THR A 205 3.19 -10.72 -10.77
C THR A 205 4.10 -10.30 -9.61
N ASN A 206 5.44 -10.35 -9.75
CA ASN A 206 6.37 -9.91 -8.70
C ASN A 206 6.30 -8.40 -8.40
N PHE A 207 5.68 -7.65 -9.30
CA PHE A 207 5.63 -6.18 -9.27
C PHE A 207 4.20 -5.64 -9.27
N CYS A 208 3.20 -6.52 -9.29
CA CYS A 208 1.79 -6.15 -9.35
C CYS A 208 1.05 -6.67 -8.14
N ASP A 209 0.29 -5.78 -7.54
CA ASP A 209 -0.57 -6.05 -6.40
C ASP A 209 -1.96 -5.46 -6.66
N ALA A 210 -2.98 -6.02 -6.03
CA ALA A 210 -4.34 -5.52 -6.11
C ALA A 210 -5.00 -5.67 -4.74
N ASP A 211 -5.75 -4.65 -4.34
CA ASP A 211 -6.51 -4.67 -3.09
C ASP A 211 -7.84 -3.95 -3.25
N MET A 212 -8.79 -4.30 -2.39
CA MET A 212 -10.15 -3.78 -2.37
C MET A 212 -10.53 -3.39 -0.94
N VAL A 213 -10.52 -2.08 -0.67
CA VAL A 213 -10.85 -1.55 0.66
C VAL A 213 -12.19 -0.82 0.65
N ALA A 214 -12.96 -0.95 1.73
CA ALA A 214 -14.21 -0.24 1.96
C ALA A 214 -14.26 0.38 3.36
N GLY A 215 -15.03 1.46 3.53
CA GLY A 215 -15.15 2.17 4.81
C GLY A 215 -16.25 1.65 5.73
N ASP A 216 -17.32 1.08 5.17
CA ASP A 216 -18.48 0.61 5.92
C ASP A 216 -18.49 -0.92 6.10
N ALA A 217 -19.11 -1.38 7.18
CA ALA A 217 -19.10 -2.77 7.60
C ALA A 217 -19.80 -3.72 6.60
N LEU A 218 -20.87 -3.26 5.95
CA LEU A 218 -21.64 -4.12 5.04
C LEU A 218 -20.86 -4.38 3.74
N THR A 219 -20.28 -3.34 3.15
CA THR A 219 -19.46 -3.50 1.94
C THR A 219 -18.21 -4.32 2.22
N ARG A 220 -17.59 -4.14 3.39
CA ARG A 220 -16.47 -4.98 3.86
C ARG A 220 -16.85 -6.46 3.91
N SER A 221 -17.96 -6.80 4.56
CA SER A 221 -18.40 -8.21 4.65
C SER A 221 -18.68 -8.82 3.27
N ILE A 222 -19.21 -8.04 2.32
CA ILE A 222 -19.40 -8.49 0.93
C ILE A 222 -18.05 -8.79 0.26
N ILE A 223 -17.06 -7.91 0.39
CA ILE A 223 -15.71 -8.13 -0.15
C ILE A 223 -15.04 -9.35 0.52
N GLU A 224 -15.29 -9.54 1.81
CA GLU A 224 -14.70 -10.62 2.61
C GLU A 224 -15.28 -11.99 2.28
N GLU A 225 -16.60 -12.08 2.12
CA GLU A 225 -17.31 -13.36 2.13
C GLU A 225 -17.84 -13.78 0.75
N ASP A 226 -18.13 -12.83 -0.16
CA ASP A 226 -18.76 -13.15 -1.44
C ASP A 226 -17.74 -13.70 -2.46
N ARG A 227 -17.79 -15.01 -2.66
CA ARG A 227 -16.96 -15.73 -3.63
C ARG A 227 -17.12 -15.26 -5.08
N LYS A 228 -18.28 -14.68 -5.47
CA LYS A 228 -18.45 -14.12 -6.82
C LYS A 228 -17.66 -12.82 -6.96
N ILE A 229 -17.70 -11.96 -5.94
CA ILE A 229 -16.88 -10.74 -5.90
C ILE A 229 -15.39 -11.11 -5.92
N ALA A 230 -14.97 -12.07 -5.11
CA ALA A 230 -13.60 -12.57 -5.09
C ALA A 230 -13.11 -13.05 -6.47
N ARG A 231 -13.95 -13.78 -7.22
CA ARG A 231 -13.64 -14.21 -8.60
C ARG A 231 -13.56 -13.05 -9.60
N LEU A 232 -14.38 -12.02 -9.42
CA LEU A 232 -14.30 -10.83 -10.27
C LEU A 232 -13.03 -10.03 -9.99
N ALA A 233 -12.67 -9.87 -8.71
CA ALA A 233 -11.43 -9.23 -8.29
C ALA A 233 -10.19 -9.93 -8.87
N SER A 234 -10.14 -11.26 -8.78
CA SER A 234 -9.02 -12.02 -9.35
C SER A 234 -8.94 -11.91 -10.87
N ARG A 235 -10.07 -11.83 -11.58
CA ARG A 235 -10.09 -11.58 -13.02
C ARG A 235 -9.55 -10.19 -13.37
N VAL A 236 -9.94 -9.17 -12.61
CA VAL A 236 -9.41 -7.80 -12.78
C VAL A 236 -7.90 -7.78 -12.57
N TYR A 237 -7.39 -8.47 -11.54
CA TYR A 237 -5.95 -8.60 -11.31
C TYR A 237 -5.23 -9.27 -12.48
N VAL A 238 -5.74 -10.39 -12.99
CA VAL A 238 -5.16 -11.09 -14.15
C VAL A 238 -5.13 -10.19 -15.39
N ASP A 239 -6.22 -9.47 -15.67
CA ASP A 239 -6.29 -8.58 -16.83
C ASP A 239 -5.38 -7.34 -16.66
N PHE A 240 -5.18 -6.86 -15.43
CA PHE A 240 -4.18 -5.84 -15.11
C PHE A 240 -2.75 -6.32 -15.37
N CYS A 241 -2.39 -7.52 -14.94
CA CYS A 241 -1.08 -8.11 -15.23
C CYS A 241 -0.82 -8.20 -16.74
N LYS A 242 -1.81 -8.64 -17.53
CA LYS A 242 -1.70 -8.68 -19.01
C LYS A 242 -1.53 -7.29 -19.62
N LEU A 243 -2.22 -6.28 -19.08
CA LEU A 243 -2.03 -4.90 -19.51
C LEU A 243 -0.59 -4.44 -19.25
N MET A 244 -0.05 -4.74 -18.06
CA MET A 244 1.33 -4.40 -17.71
C MET A 244 2.35 -5.11 -18.61
N ASP A 245 2.17 -6.39 -18.91
CA ASP A 245 3.00 -7.12 -19.87
C ASP A 245 3.00 -6.44 -21.24
N ARG A 246 1.82 -6.05 -21.74
CA ARG A 246 1.69 -5.33 -23.01
C ARG A 246 2.41 -3.99 -23.00
N ILE A 247 2.31 -3.23 -21.90
CA ILE A 247 3.03 -1.96 -21.74
C ILE A 247 4.54 -2.20 -21.76
N ARG A 248 5.03 -3.21 -21.03
CA ARG A 248 6.46 -3.57 -21.00
C ARG A 248 7.00 -3.93 -22.38
N THR A 249 6.27 -4.75 -23.14
CA THR A 249 6.66 -5.10 -24.52
C THR A 249 6.75 -3.85 -25.39
N GLN A 250 5.73 -2.99 -25.35
CA GLN A 250 5.72 -1.75 -26.15
C GLN A 250 6.83 -0.78 -25.73
N ARG A 251 7.16 -0.70 -24.44
CA ARG A 251 8.30 0.09 -23.94
C ARG A 251 9.63 -0.46 -24.47
N ALA A 252 9.85 -1.77 -24.40
CA ALA A 252 11.07 -2.41 -24.89
C ALA A 252 11.26 -2.15 -26.39
N GLU A 253 10.20 -2.31 -27.20
CA GLU A 253 10.22 -2.02 -28.64
C GLU A 253 10.62 -0.57 -28.94
N ARG A 254 10.05 0.39 -28.22
CA ARG A 254 10.38 1.82 -28.39
C ARG A 254 11.80 2.15 -27.95
N LEU A 255 12.25 1.59 -26.82
CA LEU A 255 13.62 1.79 -26.33
C LEU A 255 14.67 1.29 -27.32
N MET A 256 14.42 0.15 -27.98
CA MET A 256 15.30 -0.37 -29.04
C MET A 256 15.31 0.51 -30.30
N GLN A 257 14.18 1.17 -30.61
CA GLN A 257 14.10 2.11 -31.74
C GLN A 257 14.84 3.42 -31.44
N GLU A 258 14.72 3.91 -30.21
CA GLU A 258 15.34 5.17 -29.76
C GLU A 258 16.84 5.00 -29.46
N ASN A 259 17.27 3.80 -29.05
CA ASN A 259 18.64 3.47 -28.66
C ASN A 259 19.09 2.20 -29.41
N PRO A 260 19.58 2.32 -30.65
CA PRO A 260 19.98 1.19 -31.50
C PRO A 260 21.07 0.29 -30.90
N GLU A 261 21.81 0.79 -29.90
CA GLU A 261 22.82 0.07 -29.15
C GLU A 261 22.24 -0.88 -28.07
N PHE A 262 20.96 -0.76 -27.73
CA PHE A 262 20.32 -1.66 -26.79
C PHE A 262 20.13 -3.04 -27.43
N ASP A 263 20.71 -4.07 -26.82
CA ASP A 263 20.26 -5.44 -27.07
C ASP A 263 18.88 -5.69 -26.44
N TYR A 264 18.26 -6.82 -26.80
CA TYR A 264 16.93 -7.16 -26.29
C TYR A 264 16.89 -7.29 -24.76
N GLY A 265 17.99 -7.72 -24.13
CA GLY A 265 18.07 -7.85 -22.67
C GLY A 265 18.07 -6.48 -21.99
N ALA A 266 18.96 -5.59 -22.42
CA ALA A 266 19.07 -4.22 -21.90
C ALA A 266 17.77 -3.43 -22.10
N ALA A 267 17.14 -3.55 -23.27
CA ALA A 267 15.84 -2.92 -23.54
C ALA A 267 14.73 -3.48 -22.66
N PHE A 268 14.71 -4.80 -22.43
CA PHE A 268 13.70 -5.42 -21.58
C PHE A 268 13.88 -5.04 -20.11
N ASP A 269 15.11 -4.99 -19.60
CA ASP A 269 15.40 -4.56 -18.24
C ASP A 269 14.98 -3.09 -18.02
N ALA A 270 15.39 -2.19 -18.93
CA ALA A 270 14.97 -0.78 -18.90
C ALA A 270 13.45 -0.60 -19.07
N ALA A 271 12.79 -1.48 -19.81
CA ALA A 271 11.34 -1.46 -19.97
C ALA A 271 10.58 -1.76 -18.67
N THR A 272 11.22 -2.38 -17.67
CA THR A 272 10.62 -2.64 -16.35
C THR A 272 10.78 -1.51 -15.35
N ASP A 273 11.67 -0.55 -15.60
CA ASP A 273 11.92 0.56 -14.67
C ASP A 273 10.88 1.67 -14.85
N PHE A 274 9.68 1.43 -14.35
CA PHE A 274 8.63 2.44 -14.22
C PHE A 274 7.65 2.09 -13.10
N MET A 275 6.95 3.12 -12.63
CA MET A 275 5.82 2.96 -11.72
C MET A 275 4.51 3.16 -12.46
N PHE A 276 3.52 2.34 -12.16
CA PHE A 276 2.16 2.51 -12.65
C PHE A 276 1.18 2.11 -11.55
N SER A 277 0.15 2.93 -11.35
CA SER A 277 -0.93 2.63 -10.42
C SER A 277 -2.26 3.02 -11.05
N MET A 278 -3.22 2.10 -10.98
CA MET A 278 -4.59 2.34 -11.41
C MET A 278 -5.48 2.44 -10.18
N LYS A 279 -6.02 3.63 -9.91
CA LYS A 279 -6.91 3.88 -8.77
C LYS A 279 -8.35 4.04 -9.26
N ALA A 280 -9.17 3.01 -9.08
CA ALA A 280 -10.61 3.10 -9.29
C ALA A 280 -11.31 3.52 -7.98
N ARG A 281 -12.20 4.52 -8.04
CA ARG A 281 -12.92 5.02 -6.87
C ARG A 281 -14.41 5.06 -7.13
N TYR A 282 -15.19 4.63 -6.15
CA TYR A 282 -16.64 4.77 -6.13
C TYR A 282 -17.04 5.53 -4.86
N HIS A 283 -17.73 6.66 -5.03
CA HIS A 283 -18.11 7.54 -3.93
C HIS A 283 -19.53 7.30 -3.41
N GLY A 284 -20.27 6.35 -4.01
CA GLY A 284 -21.69 6.14 -3.72
C GLY A 284 -22.57 7.26 -4.28
N GLU A 285 -23.83 6.93 -4.55
CA GLU A 285 -24.86 7.91 -4.89
C GLU A 285 -26.10 7.60 -4.05
N ARG A 286 -26.71 8.64 -3.46
CA ARG A 286 -28.03 8.49 -2.84
C ARG A 286 -29.07 8.65 -3.94
N LEU A 287 -29.99 7.69 -4.01
CA LEU A 287 -31.09 7.73 -4.97
C LEU A 287 -31.93 9.02 -4.85
N SER A 288 -32.01 9.61 -3.65
CA SER A 288 -32.66 10.91 -3.43
C SER A 288 -32.00 12.04 -4.21
N ASP A 289 -30.67 12.02 -4.31
CA ASP A 289 -29.89 13.11 -4.89
C ASP A 289 -29.92 13.01 -6.42
N THR A 290 -29.80 11.79 -6.94
CA THR A 290 -30.01 11.49 -8.37
C THR A 290 -31.46 11.74 -8.78
N GLY A 291 -32.43 11.37 -7.93
CA GLY A 291 -33.86 11.61 -8.14
C GLY A 291 -34.22 13.09 -8.16
N GLN A 292 -33.64 13.89 -7.26
CA GLN A 292 -33.80 15.35 -7.24
C GLN A 292 -33.16 15.99 -8.48
N MET A 293 -31.97 15.52 -8.88
CA MET A 293 -31.29 15.98 -10.10
C MET A 293 -32.12 15.69 -11.36
N ILE A 294 -32.67 14.48 -11.48
CA ILE A 294 -33.56 14.09 -12.59
C ILE A 294 -34.86 14.89 -12.55
N SER A 295 -35.47 15.07 -11.38
CA SER A 295 -36.68 15.88 -11.20
C SER A 295 -36.46 17.34 -11.60
N ASN A 296 -35.33 17.93 -11.21
CA ASN A 296 -34.96 19.30 -11.57
C ASN A 296 -34.69 19.45 -13.08
N LEU A 297 -34.05 18.45 -13.71
CA LEU A 297 -33.83 18.39 -15.16
C LEU A 297 -35.15 18.29 -15.93
N MET A 298 -36.08 17.46 -15.46
CA MET A 298 -37.41 17.34 -16.06
C MET A 298 -38.24 18.61 -15.88
N THR A 299 -38.19 19.23 -14.70
CA THR A 299 -38.88 20.50 -14.43
C THR A 299 -38.36 21.62 -15.34
N HIS A 300 -37.04 21.75 -15.50
CA HIS A 300 -36.45 22.72 -16.44
C HIS A 300 -36.84 22.45 -17.90
N SER A 301 -36.88 21.19 -18.31
CA SER A 301 -37.27 20.81 -19.68
C SER A 301 -38.74 21.11 -19.96
N ILE A 302 -39.61 20.89 -18.97
CA ILE A 302 -41.04 21.20 -19.06
C ILE A 302 -41.27 22.72 -19.08
N SER A 303 -40.63 23.49 -18.19
CA SER A 303 -40.72 24.95 -18.18
C SER A 303 -40.29 25.55 -19.51
N ARG A 304 -39.16 25.09 -20.07
CA ARG A 304 -38.67 25.56 -21.38
C ARG A 304 -39.66 25.24 -22.51
N ALA A 305 -40.29 24.06 -22.49
CA ALA A 305 -41.28 23.70 -23.50
C ALA A 305 -42.57 24.53 -23.39
N ILE A 306 -42.94 24.95 -22.17
CA ILE A 306 -44.07 25.88 -21.94
C ILE A 306 -43.72 27.26 -22.48
N ASP A 307 -42.55 27.80 -22.11
CA ASP A 307 -42.09 29.12 -22.56
C ASP A 307 -42.01 29.19 -24.10
N GLU A 308 -41.45 28.16 -24.75
CA GLU A 308 -41.36 28.07 -26.21
C GLU A 308 -42.75 28.00 -26.89
N ARG A 309 -43.74 27.40 -26.23
CA ARG A 309 -45.11 27.33 -26.74
C ARG A 309 -45.82 28.67 -26.61
N GLU A 310 -45.70 29.33 -25.45
CA GLU A 310 -46.29 30.66 -25.21
C GLU A 310 -45.72 31.70 -26.18
N GLN A 311 -44.41 31.61 -26.47
CA GLN A 311 -43.75 32.50 -27.42
C GLN A 311 -44.22 32.27 -28.87
N ARG A 312 -44.49 31.01 -29.26
CA ARG A 312 -45.11 30.69 -30.57
C ARG A 312 -46.54 31.19 -30.68
N GLU A 313 -47.33 31.06 -29.62
CA GLU A 313 -48.72 31.52 -29.59
C GLU A 313 -48.83 33.06 -29.62
N THR A 314 -47.85 33.76 -29.05
CA THR A 314 -47.75 35.23 -29.10
C THR A 314 -47.38 35.70 -30.51
N ASN A 315 -46.34 35.12 -31.11
CA ASN A 315 -45.91 35.46 -32.48
C ASN A 315 -46.94 35.13 -33.58
N ALA A 316 -47.94 34.29 -33.29
CA ALA A 316 -48.99 33.93 -34.24
C ALA A 316 -50.20 34.89 -34.20
N LYS A 317 -50.27 35.78 -33.20
CA LYS A 317 -51.35 36.77 -33.04
C LYS A 317 -50.98 38.17 -33.54
N ASP A 318 -49.70 38.41 -33.79
CA ASP A 318 -49.15 39.60 -34.45
C ASP A 318 -49.04 39.38 -35.97
#